data_AF-A0AAN8H6E5-F1
#
_entry.id   AF-A0AAN8H6E5-F1
#
_cell.length_a   1.000
_cell.length_b   1.000
_cell.length_c   1.000
_cell.angle_alpha   90.00
_cell.angle_beta   90.00
_cell.angle_gamma   90.00
#
_symmetry.space_group_name_H-M   'P 1'
#
loop_
_entity.id
_entity.type
_entity.pdbx_description
1 polymer ?
#
loop_
_entity_poly.entity_id
_entity_poly.type
_entity_poly.pdbx_seq_one_letter_code
_entity_poly.pdbx_strand_id
1 'polypeptide(L)' 'MVRNCGQYPQGSPAPDAVLQLMSCKCARICKLPACVCLENQLKCTDVCKLQTCTNQRSEDEDEVAVELDESDPDDEEN' A
#
# COMPACT_ATOMS: atom_id res chain seq x y z
N MET A 1 24.29 -1.86 16.52
CA MET A 1 24.31 -2.05 15.05
C MET A 1 22.93 -1.72 14.51
N VAL A 2 22.73 -0.50 14.01
CA VAL A 2 21.52 -0.17 13.24
C VAL A 2 21.64 -0.81 11.87
N ARG A 3 20.71 -1.72 11.55
CA ARG A 3 20.60 -2.30 10.21
C ARG A 3 20.16 -1.19 9.28
N ASN A 4 21.08 -0.73 8.43
CA ASN A 4 20.79 0.18 7.35
C ASN A 4 19.91 -0.57 6.34
N CYS A 5 18.59 -0.53 6.50
CA CYS A 5 17.66 -0.96 5.46
C CYS A 5 17.95 -0.07 4.26
N GLY A 6 18.49 -0.65 3.20
CA GLY A 6 18.94 0.09 2.02
C GLY A 6 17.87 1.09 1.58
N GLN A 7 18.30 2.32 1.33
CA GLN A 7 17.46 3.41 0.89
C GLN A 7 16.72 2.95 -0.38
N TYR A 8 15.47 2.53 -0.26
CA TYR A 8 14.61 2.36 -1.42
C TYR A 8 14.52 3.75 -2.08
N PRO A 9 14.69 3.87 -3.40
CA PRO A 9 14.48 5.13 -4.08
C PRO A 9 13.05 5.57 -3.75
N GLN A 10 12.92 6.61 -2.92
CA GLN A 10 11.62 7.17 -2.59
C GLN A 10 11.00 7.64 -3.91
N GLY A 11 9.97 6.93 -4.39
CA GLY A 11 9.14 7.39 -5.49
C GLY A 11 9.16 6.60 -6.79
N SER A 12 9.95 5.52 -6.94
CA SER A 12 9.71 4.61 -8.09
C SER A 12 8.58 3.64 -7.76
N PRO A 13 7.51 3.55 -8.59
CA PRO A 13 6.47 2.56 -8.38
C PRO A 13 7.07 1.15 -8.41
N ALA A 14 6.44 0.22 -7.69
CA ALA A 14 6.88 -1.17 -7.68
C ALA A 14 6.96 -1.71 -9.12
N PRO A 15 7.95 -2.55 -9.45
CA PRO A 15 8.05 -3.13 -10.79
C PRO A 15 6.77 -3.85 -11.20
N ASP A 16 6.37 -3.74 -12.46
CA ASP A 16 5.14 -4.34 -13.00
C ASP A 16 5.01 -5.83 -12.70
N ALA A 17 6.12 -6.58 -12.74
CA ALA A 17 6.13 -8.00 -12.43
C ALA A 17 5.65 -8.29 -10.99
N VAL A 18 6.00 -7.42 -10.03
CA VAL A 18 5.58 -7.53 -8.63
C VAL A 18 4.10 -7.17 -8.50
N LEU A 19 3.65 -6.12 -9.21
CA LEU A 19 2.24 -5.72 -9.22
C LEU A 19 1.35 -6.82 -9.82
N GLN A 20 1.79 -7.47 -10.91
CA GLN A 20 1.08 -8.58 -11.53
C GLN A 20 1.03 -9.82 -10.62
N LEU A 21 2.12 -10.11 -9.90
CA LEU A 21 2.15 -11.22 -8.94
C LEU A 21 1.12 -11.02 -7.82
N MET A 22 0.93 -9.78 -7.36
CA MET A 22 0.00 -9.41 -6.29
C MET A 22 -1.43 -9.13 -6.80
N SER A 23 -1.66 -9.18 -8.11
CA SER A 23 -2.99 -8.96 -8.69
C SER A 23 -3.92 -10.15 -8.40
N CYS A 24 -5.13 -9.88 -7.92
CA CYS A 24 -6.11 -10.94 -7.74
C CYS A 24 -6.71 -11.38 -9.09
N LYS A 25 -6.99 -12.68 -9.20
CA LYS A 25 -7.66 -13.29 -10.38
C LYS A 25 -9.15 -13.49 -10.16
N CYS A 26 -9.74 -12.76 -9.21
CA CYS A 26 -11.18 -12.81 -8.97
C CYS A 26 -11.93 -12.43 -10.27
N ALA A 27 -13.13 -12.97 -10.47
CA ALA A 27 -13.91 -12.74 -11.69
C ALA A 27 -15.17 -11.87 -11.47
N ARG A 28 -15.75 -11.89 -10.26
CA ARG A 28 -16.99 -11.16 -9.95
C ARG A 28 -17.00 -10.49 -8.57
N ILE A 29 -16.34 -11.08 -7.58
CA ILE A 29 -16.27 -10.50 -6.24
C ILE A 29 -14.99 -10.95 -5.54
N CYS A 30 -14.37 -10.04 -4.79
CA CYS A 30 -13.24 -10.35 -3.92
C CYS A 30 -13.79 -10.84 -2.58
N LYS A 31 -13.53 -12.11 -2.25
CA LYS A 31 -13.87 -12.70 -0.95
C LYS A 31 -12.72 -13.59 -0.48
N LEU A 32 -12.57 -13.71 0.83
CA LEU A 32 -11.71 -14.72 1.40
C LEU A 32 -12.30 -16.13 1.17
N PRO A 33 -11.46 -17.15 1.01
CA PRO A 33 -10.00 -17.10 0.90
C PRO A 33 -9.50 -16.88 -0.54
N ALA A 34 -10.40 -16.71 -1.51
CA ALA A 34 -10.06 -16.72 -2.94
C ALA A 34 -9.30 -15.46 -3.43
N CYS A 35 -9.35 -14.36 -2.68
CA CYS A 35 -8.70 -13.11 -3.04
C CYS A 35 -7.38 -12.93 -2.29
N VAL A 36 -6.27 -13.03 -3.02
CA VAL A 36 -4.91 -12.79 -2.48
C VAL A 36 -4.74 -11.39 -1.91
N CYS A 37 -5.41 -10.37 -2.48
CA CYS A 37 -5.36 -9.02 -1.94
C CYS A 37 -5.96 -8.98 -0.53
N LEU A 38 -7.16 -9.55 -0.34
CA LEU A 38 -7.81 -9.60 0.98
C LEU A 38 -7.02 -10.44 1.99
N GLU A 39 -6.45 -11.56 1.55
CA GLU A 39 -5.61 -12.41 2.41
C GLU A 39 -4.41 -11.63 2.96
N ASN A 40 -3.80 -10.80 2.11
CA ASN A 40 -2.69 -9.93 2.48
C ASN A 40 -3.14 -8.57 3.05
N GLN A 41 -4.43 -8.38 3.33
CA GLN A 41 -5.01 -7.13 3.83
C GLN A 41 -4.72 -5.91 2.93
N LEU A 42 -4.61 -6.14 1.63
CA LEU A 42 -4.42 -5.12 0.60
C LEU A 42 -5.73 -4.81 -0.12
N LYS A 43 -5.87 -3.54 -0.53
CA LYS A 43 -6.93 -3.12 -1.46
C LYS A 43 -6.57 -3.56 -2.88
N CYS A 44 -7.58 -3.89 -3.67
CA CYS A 44 -7.39 -4.12 -5.10
C CYS A 44 -7.03 -2.81 -5.80
N THR A 45 -6.09 -2.90 -6.72
CA THR A 45 -5.64 -1.81 -7.58
C THR A 45 -6.01 -2.11 -9.03
N ASP A 46 -5.74 -1.18 -9.94
CA ASP A 46 -6.16 -1.26 -11.35
C ASP A 46 -5.52 -2.43 -12.12
N VAL A 47 -4.46 -3.04 -11.56
CA VAL A 47 -3.86 -4.27 -12.11
C VAL A 47 -4.69 -5.52 -11.81
N CYS A 48 -5.68 -5.45 -10.90
CA CYS A 48 -6.62 -6.54 -10.67
C CYS A 48 -7.62 -6.64 -11.82
N LYS A 49 -8.07 -7.87 -12.15
CA LYS A 49 -8.99 -8.08 -13.27
C LYS A 49 -10.36 -7.43 -13.10
N LEU A 50 -10.81 -7.19 -11.87
CA LEU A 50 -12.09 -6.52 -11.63
C LEU A 50 -11.93 -5.02 -11.68
N GLN A 51 -12.70 -4.40 -12.56
CA GLN A 51 -12.86 -2.94 -12.64
C GLN A 51 -13.81 -2.40 -11.55
N THR A 52 -14.69 -3.24 -11.03
CA THR A 52 -15.67 -2.87 -9.99
C THR A 52 -15.68 -3.94 -8.91
N CYS A 53 -14.73 -3.85 -7.98
CA CYS A 53 -14.70 -4.75 -6.82
C CYS A 53 -14.94 -3.99 -5.52
N THR A 54 -15.60 -4.65 -4.56
CA THR A 54 -15.86 -4.10 -3.22
C THR A 54 -14.60 -3.86 -2.38
N ASN A 55 -13.44 -4.33 -2.84
CA ASN A 55 -12.16 -4.18 -2.16
C ASN A 55 -11.25 -3.14 -2.85
N GLN A 56 -11.79 -2.33 -3.77
CA GLN A 56 -11.07 -1.21 -4.36
C GLN A 56 -11.10 -0.02 -3.40
N ARG A 57 -10.14 0.91 -3.52
CA ARG A 57 -10.21 2.17 -2.77
C ARG A 57 -11.44 2.96 -3.24
N SER A 58 -12.20 3.51 -2.32
CA SER A 58 -13.16 4.57 -2.63
C SER A 58 -12.44 5.91 -2.70
N GLU A 59 -12.94 6.80 -3.56
CA GLU A 59 -12.38 8.14 -3.81
C GLU A 59 -12.33 9.01 -2.53
N ASP A 60 -13.07 8.61 -1.49
CA ASP A 60 -13.11 9.26 -0.17
C ASP A 60 -12.04 8.74 0.82
N GLU A 61 -11.20 7.75 0.46
CA GLU A 61 -10.21 7.12 1.37
C GLU A 61 -8.78 7.71 1.25
N ASP A 62 -8.54 8.69 0.37
CA ASP A 62 -7.21 9.17 0.00
C ASP A 62 -6.58 10.23 0.95
N GLU A 63 -7.18 10.51 2.11
CA GLU A 63 -6.75 11.61 3.01
C GLU A 63 -5.95 11.20 4.26
N VAL A 64 -5.35 10.00 4.32
CA VAL A 64 -4.36 9.72 5.38
C VAL A 64 -2.99 10.29 4.98
N ALA A 65 -2.87 11.62 5.08
CA ALA A 65 -1.58 12.28 5.19
C ALA A 65 -0.89 11.69 6.43
N VAL A 66 0.16 10.89 6.21
CA VAL A 66 1.12 10.56 7.26
C VAL A 66 1.85 11.86 7.58
N GLU A 67 1.29 12.64 8.50
CA GLU A 67 1.98 13.77 9.09
C GLU A 67 3.16 13.18 9.88
N LEU A 68 4.35 13.19 9.26
CA LEU A 68 5.59 13.08 10.01
C LEU A 68 5.69 14.36 10.83
N ASP A 69 5.13 14.30 12.03
CA ASP A 69 5.41 15.26 13.09
C ASP A 69 6.90 15.11 13.46
N GLU A 70 7.77 15.78 12.69
CA GLU A 70 9.12 16.13 13.13
C GLU A 70 9.01 17.36 14.04
N SER A 71 8.34 17.21 15.18
CA SER A 71 8.58 18.11 16.29
C SER A 71 9.80 17.58 17.05
N ASP A 72 10.94 18.23 16.84
CA ASP A 72 12.13 18.11 17.68
C ASP A 72 12.13 19.29 18.67
N PRO A 73 11.61 19.11 19.90
CA PRO A 73 11.86 20.04 20.99
C PRO A 73 12.83 19.42 22.02
N ASP A 74 14.02 20.01 22.16
CA ASP A 74 14.75 20.34 23.40
C ASP A 74 16.26 20.50 23.06
N ASP A 75 17.06 21.43 23.57
CA ASP A 75 16.90 22.52 24.53
C ASP A 75 18.27 23.22 24.56
N GLU A 76 18.30 24.55 24.50
CA GLU A 76 19.53 25.32 24.74
C GLU A 76 19.72 25.46 26.27
N GLU A 77 20.63 24.71 26.87
CA GLU A 77 21.15 25.07 28.20
C GLU A 77 22.67 24.77 28.38
N ASN A 78 23.39 25.90 28.51
CA ASN A 78 24.75 26.17 29.05
C ASN A 78 25.91 26.35 28.05
#